data_AF-A0A2V2SCI5-F1
#
_entry.id   AF-A0A2V2SCI5-F1
#
_cell.length_a   1.000
_cell.length_b   1.000
_cell.length_c   1.000
_cell.angle_alpha   90.00
_cell.angle_beta   90.00
_cell.angle_gamma   90.00
#
_symmetry.space_group_name_H-M   'P 1'
#
loop_
_entity.id
_entity.type
_entity.pdbx_description
1 polymer ?
#
loop_
_entity_poly.entity_id
_entity_poly.type
_entity_poly.pdbx_seq_one_letter_code
_entity_poly.pdbx_strand_id
1 'polypeptide(L)' 'MKLISDALRFATEERAHWRCEYCLIPAGAVMWPREPDHIIATQHRGKTDFANFALSCFHCNRLKDPNLSDPFHGRD' A
#
# COMPACT_ATOMS: atom_id res chain seq x y z
N MET A 1 -8.48 8.30 -8.41
CA MET A 1 -8.77 7.01 -7.79
C MET A 1 -8.89 5.96 -8.89
N LYS A 2 -7.93 5.03 -9.00
CA LYS A 2 -8.05 3.92 -9.95
C LYS A 2 -8.90 2.86 -9.25
N LEU A 3 -9.99 2.42 -9.87
CA LEU A 3 -10.80 1.32 -9.33
C LEU A 3 -9.95 0.04 -9.38
N ILE A 4 -9.64 -0.51 -8.20
CA ILE A 4 -9.02 -1.84 -8.07
C ILE A 4 -10.15 -2.86 -7.88
N SER A 5 -9.98 -4.09 -8.34
CA SER A 5 -10.98 -5.12 -8.12
C SER A 5 -11.00 -5.54 -6.65
N ASP A 6 -12.18 -5.89 -6.15
CA ASP A 6 -12.34 -6.39 -4.77
C ASP A 6 -11.49 -7.64 -4.52
N ALA A 7 -11.36 -8.51 -5.53
CA ALA A 7 -10.51 -9.69 -5.46
C ALA A 7 -9.03 -9.32 -5.23
N LEU A 8 -8.52 -8.30 -5.94
CA LEU A 8 -7.14 -7.84 -5.77
C LEU A 8 -6.93 -7.17 -4.41
N ARG A 9 -7.92 -6.40 -3.95
CA ARG A 9 -7.92 -5.77 -2.63
C ARG A 9 -7.87 -6.84 -1.52
N PHE A 10 -8.78 -7.80 -1.57
CA PHE A 10 -8.88 -8.88 -0.60
C PHE A 10 -7.61 -9.74 -0.57
N ALA A 11 -7.09 -10.15 -1.74
CA ALA A 11 -5.84 -10.91 -1.80
C ALA A 11 -4.66 -10.15 -1.15
N THR A 12 -4.58 -8.83 -1.38
CA THR A 12 -3.54 -7.97 -0.78
C THR A 12 -3.70 -7.90 0.74
N GLU A 13 -4.93 -7.78 1.23
CA GLU A 13 -5.25 -7.75 2.66
C GLU A 13 -4.89 -9.06 3.36
N GLU A 14 -5.23 -10.21 2.74
CA GLU A 14 -4.89 -11.53 3.26
C GLU A 14 -3.38 -11.77 3.30
N ARG A 15 -2.67 -11.45 2.21
CA ARG A 15 -1.19 -11.58 2.15
C ARG A 15 -0.50 -10.76 3.24
N ALA A 16 -1.00 -9.57 3.53
CA ALA A 16 -0.45 -8.68 4.54
C ALA A 16 -0.89 -9.02 5.97
N HIS A 17 -1.65 -10.10 6.18
CA HIS A 17 -2.22 -10.49 7.46
C HIS A 17 -2.96 -9.33 8.16
N TRP A 18 -3.68 -8.52 7.38
CA TRP A 18 -4.40 -7.33 7.87
C TRP A 18 -3.50 -6.32 8.62
N ARG A 19 -2.22 -6.20 8.23
CA ARG A 19 -1.25 -5.27 8.82
C ARG A 19 -0.72 -4.33 7.75
N CYS A 20 -0.42 -3.08 8.13
CA CYS A 20 0.34 -2.20 7.24
C CYS A 20 1.70 -2.84 6.95
N GLU A 21 2.11 -2.98 5.70
CA GLU A 21 3.39 -3.63 5.36
C GLU A 21 4.59 -2.71 5.60
N TYR A 22 4.36 -1.40 5.70
CA TYR A 22 5.42 -0.42 5.96
C TYR A 22 5.74 -0.27 7.46
N CYS A 23 4.72 -0.32 8.33
CA CYS A 23 4.89 -0.07 9.78
C CYS A 23 4.33 -1.17 10.68
N LEU A 24 3.81 -2.26 10.10
CA LEU A 24 3.31 -3.47 10.78
C LEU A 24 2.09 -3.28 11.69
N ILE A 25 1.47 -2.08 11.68
CA ILE A 25 0.32 -1.79 12.53
C ILE A 25 -0.93 -2.61 12.10
N PRO A 26 -1.50 -3.43 12.99
CA PRO A 26 -2.64 -4.31 12.65
C PRO A 26 -3.96 -3.57 12.52
N ALA A 27 -4.82 -4.00 11.59
CA ALA A 27 -6.12 -3.41 11.21
C ALA A 27 -6.89 -2.82 12.40
N GLY A 28 -7.09 -3.62 13.44
CA GLY A 28 -7.84 -3.23 14.64
C GLY A 28 -7.17 -2.21 15.57
N ALA A 29 -5.90 -1.85 15.36
CA ALA A 29 -5.17 -0.90 16.21
C ALA A 29 -5.37 0.57 15.81
N VAL A 30 -5.93 0.86 14.63
CA VAL A 30 -6.26 2.24 14.23
C VAL A 30 -7.62 2.29 13.53
N MET A 31 -8.29 3.43 13.67
CA MET A 31 -9.64 3.67 13.13
C MET A 31 -9.69 3.71 11.59
N TRP A 32 -8.57 4.05 10.94
CA TRP A 32 -8.54 4.20 9.49
C TRP A 32 -8.36 2.85 8.77
N PRO A 33 -9.13 2.60 7.69
CA PRO A 33 -8.95 1.45 6.84
C PRO A 33 -7.54 1.38 6.27
N ARG A 34 -7.12 0.17 5.92
CA ARG A 34 -5.94 -0.02 5.08
C ARG A 34 -6.38 0.00 3.65
N GLU A 35 -5.52 0.53 2.79
CA GLU A 35 -5.74 0.55 1.35
C GLU A 35 -4.54 -0.06 0.66
N PRO A 36 -4.75 -0.87 -0.40
CA PRO A 36 -3.67 -1.26 -1.28
C PRO A 36 -3.03 -0.03 -1.92
N ASP A 37 -1.73 0.10 -1.72
CA ASP A 37 -0.88 1.15 -2.24
C ASP A 37 0.11 0.57 -3.26
N HIS A 38 0.37 1.33 -4.31
CA HIS A 38 1.34 0.96 -5.33
C HIS A 38 2.77 1.13 -4.78
N ILE A 39 3.50 0.03 -4.58
CA ILE A 39 4.91 0.05 -4.16
C ILE A 39 5.72 0.93 -5.12
N ILE A 40 5.65 0.64 -6.42
CA ILE A 40 6.12 1.53 -7.49
C ILE A 40 4.92 2.34 -7.97
N ALA A 41 4.99 3.67 -7.86
CA ALA A 41 3.87 4.53 -8.27
C ALA A 41 3.57 4.40 -9.77
N THR A 42 2.30 4.59 -10.14
CA THR A 42 1.88 4.46 -11.56
C THR A 42 2.57 5.45 -12.48
N GLN A 43 2.97 6.63 -11.98
CA GLN A 43 3.73 7.61 -12.78
C GLN A 43 5.15 7.13 -13.13
N HIS A 44 5.73 6.25 -12.31
CA HIS A 44 6.96 5.53 -12.60
C HIS A 44 6.71 4.20 -13.33
N ARG A 45 5.55 4.05 -13.98
CA ARG A 45 5.13 2.86 -14.71
C ARG A 45 4.91 1.63 -13.83
N GLY A 46 4.65 1.82 -12.54
CA GLY A 46 4.20 0.76 -11.66
C GLY A 46 2.89 0.14 -12.13
N LYS A 47 2.84 -1.19 -12.14
CA LYS A 47 1.67 -1.95 -12.60
C LYS A 47 0.60 -2.00 -11.51
N THR A 48 -0.66 -2.07 -11.93
CA THR A 48 -1.79 -2.37 -11.04
C THR A 48 -1.93 -3.89 -10.94
N ASP A 49 -1.07 -4.52 -10.15
CA ASP A 49 -1.07 -5.95 -9.93
C ASP A 49 -0.75 -6.29 -8.47
N PHE A 50 -0.95 -7.56 -8.13
CA PHE A 50 -0.78 -8.07 -6.77
C PHE A 50 0.65 -7.94 -6.24
N ALA A 51 1.64 -8.05 -7.13
CA ALA A 51 3.05 -8.00 -6.73
C ALA A 51 3.52 -6.57 -6.43
N ASN A 52 2.90 -5.57 -7.05
CA ASN A 52 3.20 -4.16 -6.85
C ASN A 52 2.28 -3.48 -5.81
N PHE A 53 1.44 -4.24 -5.10
CA PHE A 53 0.52 -3.72 -4.08
C PHE A 53 1.02 -4.06 -2.68
N ALA A 54 1.16 -3.03 -1.85
CA ALA A 54 1.38 -3.17 -0.42
C ALA A 54 0.13 -2.72 0.34
N LEU A 55 -0.28 -3.45 1.37
CA LEU A 55 -1.34 -2.98 2.26
C LEU A 55 -0.80 -1.83 3.12
N SER A 56 -1.32 -0.63 2.94
CA SER A 56 -0.81 0.57 3.61
C SER A 56 -1.86 1.19 4.53
N CYS A 57 -1.44 1.68 5.70
CA CYS A 57 -2.29 2.49 6.55
C CYS A 57 -2.34 3.94 6.05
N PHE A 58 -3.36 4.70 6.46
CA PHE A 58 -3.53 6.10 6.07
C PHE A 58 -2.25 6.96 6.24
N HIS A 59 -1.52 6.79 7.35
CA HIS A 59 -0.28 7.54 7.61
C HIS A 59 0.85 7.16 6.64
N CYS A 60 1.15 5.87 6.49
CA CYS A 60 2.23 5.42 5.61
C CYS A 60 1.92 5.70 4.14
N ASN A 61 0.66 5.54 3.73
CA ASN A 61 0.22 5.84 2.37
C ASN A 61 0.44 7.33 2.04
N ARG A 62 0.15 8.23 2.99
CA ARG A 62 0.36 9.66 2.81
C ARG A 62 1.83 10.10 2.89
N LEU A 63 2.64 9.39 3.67
CA LEU A 63 4.08 9.64 3.79
C LEU A 63 4.86 9.10 2.59
N LYS A 64 4.32 8.12 1.86
CA LYS A 64 4.89 7.66 0.61
C LYS A 64 4.78 8.78 -0.41
N ASP A 65 5.91 9.44 -0.69
CA ASP A 65 5.93 10.48 -1.72
C ASP A 65 5.48 9.84 -3.05
N PRO A 66 4.50 10.47 -3.73
CA PRO A 66 3.94 9.92 -4.96
C PRO A 66 5.02 9.69 -6.03
N ASN A 67 6.16 10.40 -5.95
CA ASN A 67 7.32 10.29 -6.84
C ASN A 67 8.34 9.22 -6.43
N LEU A 68 8.03 8.32 -5.47
CA LEU A 68 8.92 7.20 -5.19
C LEU A 68 8.86 6.17 -6.34
N SER A 69 9.99 6.03 -7.02
CA SER A 69 10.29 4.89 -7.90
C SER A 69 10.77 3.66 -7.14
N ASP A 70 11.16 3.82 -5.87
CA ASP A 70 11.63 2.77 -4.97
C ASP A 70 11.07 2.94 -3.55
N PRO A 71 10.73 1.86 -2.82
CA PRO A 71 10.09 1.97 -1.49
C PRO A 71 11.05 2.28 -0.33
N PHE A 72 12.34 2.50 -0.61
CA PHE A 72 13.39 2.62 0.42
C PHE A 72 14.14 3.97 0.46
N HIS A 73 14.04 4.84 -0.55
CA HIS A 73 14.58 6.21 -0.45
C HIS A 73 13.52 7.15 0.12
N GLY A 74 13.69 7.56 1.38
CA GLY A 74 12.81 8.53 2.04
C GLY A 74 12.75 8.44 3.56
N ARG A 75 13.78 7.89 4.22
CA ARG A 75 13.91 7.94 5.69
C ARG A 75 15.30 8.46 6.02
N ASP A 76 15.39 9.78 5.98
CA ASP A 76 16.53 10.60 6.39
C ASP A 76 16.01 11.59 7.44
#